data_AF-A0A379AEF5-F1
#
_entry.id   AF-A0A379AEF5-F1
#
_cell.length_a   1.000
_cell.length_b   1.000
_cell.length_c   1.000
_cell.angle_alpha   90.00
_cell.angle_beta   90.00
_cell.angle_gamma   90.00
#
_symmetry.space_group_name_H-M   'P 1'
#
loop_
_entity.id
_entity.type
_entity.pdbx_description
1 polymer ?
#
loop_
_entity_poly.entity_id
_entity_poly.type
_entity_poly.pdbx_seq_one_letter_code
_entity_poly.pdbx_strand_id
1 'polypeptide(L)'
;MQNPTLLQFFHWYYPDGSKLWPEVADRAAWLSEIGITMAWLPPCYKGDSGGYSVGYDSYDLFDLGEFDQKGSVATKYGDKQQLLAATEALRSHNVGVLLDVVLNHKMGADEKEAISVNRVNPDNRDEIYDEVVGCEAWTKFTFPARAGEFSKFVWDHKCFSGVDHIENPDENGVFKIINDYTARRLERPG
;
A
#
# COMPACT_ATOMS: atom_id res chain seq x y z
N MET A 1 -20.90 26.53 17.33
CA MET A 1 -20.39 25.24 16.82
C MET A 1 -19.55 25.53 15.60
N GLN A 2 -18.34 24.96 15.54
CA GLN A 2 -17.48 25.05 14.35
C GLN A 2 -17.94 23.97 13.35
N ASN A 3 -18.09 24.32 12.07
CA ASN A 3 -18.45 23.36 11.03
C ASN A 3 -17.25 22.46 10.73
N PRO A 4 -17.40 21.12 10.75
CA PRO A 4 -16.33 20.21 10.37
C PRO A 4 -15.85 20.48 8.94
N THR A 5 -14.55 20.66 8.76
CA THR A 5 -13.91 20.92 7.46
C THR A 5 -12.66 20.04 7.33
N LEU A 6 -12.66 19.18 6.32
CA LEU A 6 -11.56 18.27 5.98
C LEU A 6 -10.67 18.89 4.91
N LEU A 7 -9.36 18.73 5.05
CA LEU A 7 -8.37 19.08 4.04
C LEU A 7 -7.55 17.84 3.64
N GLN A 8 -7.48 17.54 2.36
CA GLN A 8 -6.45 16.64 1.81
C GLN A 8 -5.11 17.39 1.81
N PHE A 9 -4.17 17.01 2.66
CA PHE A 9 -2.90 17.72 2.86
C PHE A 9 -1.78 17.15 1.98
N PHE A 10 -2.08 16.80 0.74
CA PHE A 10 -1.08 16.34 -0.21
C PHE A 10 -1.61 16.44 -1.64
N HIS A 11 -0.70 16.48 -2.61
CA HIS A 11 -1.01 16.37 -4.03
C HIS A 11 0.01 15.47 -4.73
N TRP A 12 -0.33 15.02 -5.93
CA TRP A 12 0.47 14.04 -6.69
C TRP A 12 1.94 14.48 -6.86
N TYR A 13 2.13 15.73 -7.28
CA TYR A 13 3.45 16.31 -7.55
C TYR A 13 4.19 16.87 -6.33
N TYR A 14 3.79 16.48 -5.11
CA TYR A 14 4.50 16.94 -3.91
C TYR A 14 5.97 16.52 -4.01
N PRO A 15 6.94 17.41 -3.69
CA PRO A 15 8.36 17.09 -3.85
C PRO A 15 8.77 15.90 -3.00
N ASP A 16 9.82 15.22 -3.42
CA ASP A 16 10.51 14.22 -2.60
C ASP A 16 11.39 14.89 -1.52
N GLY A 17 12.12 14.08 -0.77
CA GLY A 17 13.09 14.54 0.22
C GLY A 17 12.50 14.80 1.60
N SER A 18 11.46 14.04 2.01
CA SER A 18 11.01 13.97 3.40
C SER A 18 10.48 15.29 3.98
N LYS A 19 9.82 16.09 3.14
CA LYS A 19 9.41 17.47 3.50
C LYS A 19 7.98 17.60 4.01
N LEU A 20 7.11 16.63 3.74
CA LEU A 20 5.69 16.77 4.04
C LEU A 20 5.41 16.75 5.54
N TRP A 21 6.00 15.81 6.30
CA TRP A 21 5.74 15.74 7.74
C TRP A 21 6.21 16.99 8.49
N PRO A 22 7.42 17.54 8.24
CA PRO A 22 7.79 18.86 8.77
C PRO A 22 6.80 19.97 8.39
N GLU A 23 6.35 20.04 7.13
CA GLU A 23 5.39 21.06 6.70
C GLU A 23 4.04 20.92 7.42
N VAL A 24 3.54 19.69 7.60
CA VAL A 24 2.31 19.45 8.37
C VAL A 24 2.45 19.98 9.80
N ALA A 25 3.59 19.71 10.45
CA ALA A 25 3.85 20.20 11.80
C ALA A 25 3.87 21.74 11.85
N ASP A 26 4.58 22.38 10.92
CA ASP A 26 4.70 23.84 10.82
C ASP A 26 3.36 24.53 10.53
N ARG A 27 2.45 23.85 9.81
CA ARG A 27 1.16 24.40 9.38
C ARG A 27 0.01 24.12 10.34
N ALA A 28 0.20 23.30 11.37
CA ALA A 28 -0.87 22.85 12.26
C ALA A 28 -1.67 24.00 12.89
N ALA A 29 -0.99 25.02 13.42
CA ALA A 29 -1.64 26.20 14.00
C ALA A 29 -2.49 26.95 12.97
N TRP A 30 -1.89 27.23 11.80
CA TRP A 30 -2.56 27.94 10.72
C TRP A 30 -3.80 27.19 10.19
N LEU A 31 -3.72 25.86 10.08
CA LEU A 31 -4.87 25.03 9.71
C LEU A 31 -6.06 25.21 10.65
N SER A 32 -5.80 25.21 11.96
CA SER A 32 -6.83 25.48 12.96
C SER A 32 -7.39 26.90 12.83
N GLU A 33 -6.55 27.91 12.61
CA GLU A 33 -6.95 29.31 12.49
C GLU A 33 -7.89 29.56 11.30
N ILE A 34 -7.63 28.91 10.17
CA ILE A 34 -8.49 29.01 8.98
C ILE A 34 -9.74 28.11 9.05
N GLY A 35 -9.90 27.34 10.13
CA GLY A 35 -11.09 26.55 10.41
C GLY A 35 -11.05 25.09 9.93
N ILE A 36 -9.89 24.57 9.48
CA ILE A 36 -9.73 23.13 9.20
C ILE A 36 -9.81 22.37 10.52
N THR A 37 -10.65 21.34 10.56
CA THR A 37 -10.84 20.49 11.75
C THR A 37 -10.23 19.11 11.60
N MET A 38 -9.84 18.72 10.39
CA MET A 38 -9.19 17.43 10.11
C MET A 38 -8.30 17.51 8.87
N ALA A 39 -7.14 16.85 8.93
CA ALA A 39 -6.24 16.68 7.79
C ALA A 39 -6.20 15.21 7.37
N TRP A 40 -6.48 14.94 6.09
CA TRP A 40 -6.19 13.67 5.44
C TRP A 40 -4.76 13.68 4.90
N LEU A 41 -3.92 12.83 5.49
CA LEU A 41 -2.53 12.65 5.14
C LEU A 41 -2.36 11.44 4.20
N PRO A 42 -1.36 11.46 3.29
CA PRO A 42 -1.14 10.38 2.34
C PRO A 42 -0.72 9.08 3.03
N PRO A 43 -0.69 7.94 2.31
CA PRO A 43 -0.18 6.69 2.86
C PRO A 43 1.25 6.90 3.42
N CYS A 44 1.44 6.46 4.66
CA CYS A 44 2.66 6.74 5.43
C CYS A 44 3.59 5.54 5.56
N TYR A 45 3.22 4.39 4.98
CA TYR A 45 4.00 3.17 4.95
C TYR A 45 4.84 3.05 3.67
N LYS A 46 5.87 2.20 3.71
CA LYS A 46 6.81 1.96 2.61
C LYS A 46 6.07 1.42 1.37
N GLY A 47 6.25 2.10 0.24
CA GLY A 47 5.85 1.63 -1.09
C GLY A 47 7.00 0.99 -1.86
N ASP A 48 6.69 0.32 -2.96
CA ASP A 48 7.67 -0.38 -3.81
C ASP A 48 8.75 0.56 -4.37
N SER A 49 8.36 1.77 -4.77
CA SER A 49 9.29 2.80 -5.25
C SER A 49 10.10 3.49 -4.14
N GLY A 50 10.06 2.97 -2.90
CA GLY A 50 10.82 3.49 -1.76
C GLY A 50 10.52 4.96 -1.46
N GLY A 51 11.57 5.77 -1.35
CA GLY A 51 11.49 7.21 -1.07
C GLY A 51 10.84 8.05 -2.17
N TYR A 52 10.50 7.47 -3.33
CA TYR A 52 9.81 8.15 -4.42
C TYR A 52 8.32 7.78 -4.54
N SER A 53 7.89 6.77 -3.77
CA SER A 53 6.51 6.30 -3.73
C SER A 53 5.55 7.39 -3.26
N VAL A 54 4.42 7.55 -3.96
CA VAL A 54 3.29 8.37 -3.50
C VAL A 54 2.37 7.61 -2.51
N GLY A 55 2.68 6.35 -2.22
CA GLY A 55 2.05 5.53 -1.19
C GLY A 55 1.09 4.44 -1.68
N TYR A 56 0.58 4.56 -2.92
CA TYR A 56 -0.42 3.64 -3.46
C TYR A 56 0.16 2.33 -4.01
N ASP A 57 1.47 2.26 -4.25
CA ASP A 57 2.25 1.05 -4.55
C ASP A 57 2.67 0.32 -3.25
N SER A 58 1.70 0.03 -2.38
CA SER A 58 1.95 -0.37 -0.99
C SER A 58 2.77 -1.66 -0.86
N TYR A 59 3.94 -1.57 -0.24
CA TYR A 59 4.85 -2.69 -0.02
C TYR A 59 4.74 -3.23 1.41
N ASP A 60 5.04 -2.44 2.44
CA ASP A 60 5.07 -2.90 3.84
C ASP A 60 4.31 -1.94 4.77
N LEU A 61 3.09 -2.33 5.15
CA LEU A 61 2.18 -1.52 5.97
C LEU A 61 2.72 -1.19 7.38
N PHE A 62 3.71 -1.95 7.86
CA PHE A 62 4.30 -1.77 9.19
C PHE A 62 5.57 -0.91 9.17
N ASP A 63 6.13 -0.63 8.00
CA ASP A 63 7.29 0.23 7.85
C ASP A 63 6.83 1.66 7.55
N LEU A 64 6.66 2.47 8.61
CA LEU A 64 6.25 3.88 8.51
C LEU A 64 7.42 4.82 8.14
N GLY A 65 8.41 4.32 7.40
CA GLY A 65 9.67 5.01 7.12
C GLY A 65 10.70 4.84 8.23
N GLU A 66 10.84 3.62 8.75
CA GLU A 66 11.70 3.25 9.88
C GLU A 66 12.79 2.25 9.50
N PHE A 67 12.55 1.41 8.49
CA PHE A 67 13.48 0.37 8.05
C PHE A 67 14.07 0.69 6.67
N ASP A 68 15.32 0.30 6.44
CA ASP A 68 15.96 0.41 5.12
C ASP A 68 15.41 -0.66 4.17
N GLN A 69 14.30 -0.34 3.53
CA GLN A 69 13.58 -1.19 2.58
C GLN A 69 13.35 -0.40 1.29
N LYS A 70 13.48 -1.07 0.14
CA LYS A 70 13.27 -0.44 -1.17
C LYS A 70 14.18 0.76 -1.43
N GLY A 71 15.41 0.70 -0.90
CA GLY A 71 16.45 1.71 -1.12
C GLY A 71 16.28 3.00 -0.32
N SER A 72 15.42 3.03 0.69
CA SER A 72 15.30 4.15 1.61
C SER A 72 14.84 3.74 3.01
N VAL A 73 15.26 4.50 4.02
CA VAL A 73 14.63 4.46 5.36
C VAL A 73 13.31 5.21 5.31
N ALA A 74 13.37 6.53 5.09
CA ALA A 74 12.18 7.38 5.01
C ALA A 74 11.28 7.02 3.82
N THR A 75 9.99 7.30 3.96
CA THR A 75 9.07 7.39 2.82
C THR A 75 9.32 8.69 2.05
N LYS A 76 8.60 8.91 0.94
CA LYS A 76 8.60 10.20 0.23
C LYS A 76 8.33 11.39 1.15
N TYR A 77 7.46 11.18 2.14
CA TYR A 77 6.90 12.23 2.98
C TYR A 77 7.71 12.49 4.25
N GLY A 78 8.50 11.50 4.69
CA GLY A 78 9.38 11.57 5.83
C GLY A 78 9.51 10.24 6.57
N ASP A 79 10.25 10.26 7.67
CA ASP A 79 10.41 9.13 8.57
C ASP A 79 9.29 9.07 9.63
N LYS A 80 9.26 7.96 10.38
CA LYS A 80 8.27 7.71 11.44
C LYS A 80 8.30 8.77 12.54
N GLN A 81 9.47 9.31 12.91
CA GLN A 81 9.56 10.31 13.98
C GLN A 81 8.95 11.63 13.53
N GLN A 82 9.20 12.04 12.28
CA GLN A 82 8.60 13.22 11.68
C GLN A 82 7.08 13.07 11.56
N LEU A 83 6.59 11.90 11.15
CA LEU A 83 5.15 11.61 11.12
C LEU A 83 4.52 11.78 12.51
N LEU A 84 5.12 11.20 13.55
CA LEU A 84 4.62 11.33 14.91
C LEU A 84 4.59 12.80 15.37
N ALA A 85 5.64 13.57 15.10
CA ALA A 85 5.70 14.99 15.41
C ALA A 85 4.60 15.79 14.67
N ALA A 86 4.37 15.49 13.40
CA ALA A 86 3.30 16.10 12.59
C ALA A 86 1.91 15.81 13.16
N THR A 87 1.65 14.55 13.52
CA THR A 87 0.36 14.16 14.12
C THR A 87 0.13 14.78 15.49
N GLU A 88 1.18 14.91 16.30
CA GLU A 88 1.09 15.58 17.61
C GLU A 88 0.82 17.08 17.46
N ALA A 89 1.50 17.75 16.52
CA ALA A 89 1.25 19.16 16.22
C ALA A 89 -0.19 19.41 15.77
N LEU A 90 -0.75 18.58 14.87
CA LEU A 90 -2.16 18.70 14.47
C LEU A 90 -3.09 18.56 15.67
N ARG A 91 -2.87 17.53 16.51
CA ARG A 91 -3.70 17.25 17.68
C ARG A 91 -3.62 18.35 18.74
N SER A 92 -2.45 18.93 18.97
CA SER A 92 -2.27 20.03 19.93
C SER A 92 -3.00 21.31 19.51
N HIS A 93 -3.27 21.45 18.21
CA HIS A 93 -4.09 22.52 17.62
C HIS A 93 -5.53 22.09 17.31
N ASN A 94 -6.03 21.00 17.91
CA ASN A 94 -7.40 20.49 17.73
C ASN A 94 -7.77 20.15 16.27
N VAL A 95 -6.77 19.84 15.43
CA VAL A 95 -6.97 19.31 14.08
C VAL A 95 -6.86 17.78 14.13
N GLY A 96 -7.91 17.10 13.72
CA GLY A 96 -7.91 15.63 13.62
C GLY A 96 -6.96 15.13 12.53
N VAL A 97 -6.49 13.89 12.70
CA VAL A 97 -5.63 13.22 11.71
C VAL A 97 -6.40 12.06 11.09
N LEU A 98 -6.48 12.02 9.77
CA LEU A 98 -6.97 10.89 8.99
C LEU A 98 -5.81 10.36 8.14
N LEU A 99 -5.41 9.11 8.36
CA LEU A 99 -4.37 8.46 7.56
C LEU A 99 -5.00 7.63 6.45
N ASP A 100 -4.38 7.66 5.27
CA ASP A 100 -4.80 6.83 4.14
C ASP A 100 -4.49 5.34 4.36
N VAL A 101 -5.39 4.47 3.88
CA VAL A 101 -5.37 3.02 4.10
C VAL A 101 -5.60 2.30 2.76
N VAL A 102 -4.52 1.78 2.19
CA VAL A 102 -4.46 1.10 0.90
C VAL A 102 -4.32 -0.40 1.16
N LEU A 103 -5.44 -1.11 1.10
CA LEU A 103 -5.52 -2.54 1.40
C LEU A 103 -5.95 -3.40 0.20
N ASN A 104 -6.24 -2.76 -0.94
CA ASN A 104 -6.71 -3.48 -2.13
C ASN A 104 -5.66 -4.42 -2.71
N HIS A 105 -4.38 -4.04 -2.63
CA HIS A 105 -3.29 -4.72 -3.33
C HIS A 105 -1.97 -4.51 -2.58
N LYS A 106 -0.95 -5.25 -3.01
CA LYS A 106 0.44 -5.07 -2.58
C LYS A 106 1.33 -5.06 -3.83
N MET A 107 2.36 -4.22 -3.85
CA MET A 107 3.32 -4.12 -4.95
C MET A 107 4.74 -4.30 -4.44
N GLY A 108 5.63 -4.82 -5.30
CA GLY A 108 7.03 -4.98 -4.96
C GLY A 108 7.32 -6.21 -4.11
N ALA A 109 6.76 -7.37 -4.42
CA ALA A 109 7.11 -8.59 -3.70
C ALA A 109 8.63 -8.84 -3.71
N ASP A 110 9.14 -9.52 -2.68
CA ASP A 110 10.56 -9.80 -2.52
C ASP A 110 10.99 -11.00 -3.37
N GLU A 111 10.08 -11.96 -3.57
CA GLU A 111 10.35 -13.18 -4.32
C GLU A 111 9.16 -13.57 -5.21
N LYS A 112 9.49 -14.31 -6.27
CA LYS A 112 8.51 -15.01 -7.11
C LYS A 112 8.12 -16.35 -6.48
N GLU A 113 6.86 -16.74 -6.64
CA GLU A 113 6.39 -18.08 -6.32
C GLU A 113 5.95 -18.80 -7.59
N ALA A 114 6.26 -20.09 -7.70
CA ALA A 114 5.67 -20.95 -8.71
C ALA A 114 4.23 -21.27 -8.31
N ILE A 115 3.28 -20.83 -9.12
CA ILE A 115 1.84 -20.90 -8.84
C ILE A 115 1.06 -21.41 -10.05
N SER A 116 -0.23 -21.64 -9.86
CA SER A 116 -1.17 -21.93 -10.95
C SER A 116 -2.22 -20.83 -11.02
N VAL A 117 -2.55 -20.40 -12.23
CA VAL A 117 -3.54 -19.35 -12.48
C VAL A 117 -4.50 -19.76 -13.59
N ASN A 118 -5.66 -19.11 -13.63
CA ASN A 118 -6.50 -19.06 -14.82
C ASN A 118 -6.45 -17.66 -15.41
N ARG A 119 -6.43 -17.55 -16.74
CA ARG A 119 -6.66 -16.29 -17.44
C ARG A 119 -8.11 -15.85 -17.26
N VAL A 120 -8.34 -14.54 -17.21
CA VAL A 120 -9.66 -13.95 -17.00
C VAL A 120 -9.93 -12.91 -18.09
N ASN A 121 -11.18 -12.82 -18.56
CA ASN A 121 -11.60 -11.78 -19.49
C ASN A 121 -11.45 -10.39 -18.83
N PRO A 122 -10.66 -9.45 -19.40
CA PRO A 122 -10.45 -8.13 -18.80
C PRO A 122 -11.73 -7.27 -18.77
N ASP A 123 -12.66 -7.49 -19.70
CA ASP A 123 -13.93 -6.76 -19.80
C ASP A 123 -15.01 -7.34 -18.87
N ASN A 124 -14.91 -8.62 -18.50
CA ASN A 124 -15.81 -9.28 -17.57
C ASN A 124 -15.06 -10.30 -16.68
N ARG A 125 -14.69 -9.88 -15.47
CA ARG A 125 -13.82 -10.68 -14.59
C ARG A 125 -14.50 -11.90 -13.94
N ASP A 126 -15.79 -12.10 -14.19
CA ASP A 126 -16.50 -13.33 -13.83
C ASP A 126 -16.32 -14.44 -14.88
N GLU A 127 -15.88 -14.11 -16.09
CA GLU A 127 -15.53 -15.07 -17.14
C GLU A 127 -14.07 -15.51 -16.98
N ILE A 128 -13.90 -16.66 -16.35
CA ILE A 128 -12.60 -17.30 -16.09
C ILE A 128 -12.42 -18.41 -17.13
N TYR A 129 -11.29 -18.42 -17.84
CA TYR A 129 -11.00 -19.47 -18.79
C TYR A 129 -10.53 -20.74 -18.08
N ASP A 130 -11.01 -21.91 -18.55
CA ASP A 130 -10.75 -23.22 -17.92
C ASP A 130 -9.28 -23.65 -17.95
N GLU A 131 -8.48 -23.07 -18.85
CA GLU A 131 -7.04 -23.37 -18.95
C GLU A 131 -6.32 -22.97 -17.66
N VAL A 132 -5.67 -23.96 -17.05
CA VAL A 132 -4.75 -23.74 -15.93
C VAL A 132 -3.34 -23.52 -16.46
N VAL A 133 -2.75 -22.39 -16.11
CA VAL A 133 -1.40 -22.00 -16.49
C VAL A 133 -0.51 -22.12 -15.27
N GLY A 134 0.53 -22.96 -15.35
CA GLY A 134 1.63 -22.91 -14.39
C GLY A 134 2.55 -21.74 -14.74
N CYS A 135 2.88 -20.91 -13.77
CA CYS A 135 3.71 -19.72 -13.96
C CYS A 135 4.45 -19.34 -12.67
N GLU A 136 5.27 -18.30 -12.76
CA GLU A 136 5.85 -17.60 -11.61
C GLU A 136 5.16 -16.24 -11.43
N ALA A 137 4.96 -15.81 -10.19
CA ALA A 137 4.39 -14.48 -9.91
C ALA A 137 4.96 -13.86 -8.63
N TRP A 138 5.10 -12.52 -8.64
CA TRP A 138 5.56 -11.70 -7.53
C TRP A 138 4.53 -11.63 -6.40
N THR A 139 4.52 -12.66 -5.55
CA THR A 139 3.50 -12.85 -4.50
C THR A 139 4.07 -13.04 -3.10
N LYS A 140 5.40 -13.20 -2.97
CA LYS A 140 6.05 -13.42 -1.68
C LYS A 140 6.57 -12.12 -1.07
N PHE A 141 6.05 -11.73 0.09
CA PHE A 141 6.52 -10.55 0.84
C PHE A 141 7.08 -11.00 2.19
N THR A 142 8.41 -10.92 2.32
CA THR A 142 9.18 -11.40 3.47
C THR A 142 9.66 -10.28 4.39
N PHE A 143 9.73 -9.04 3.89
CA PHE A 143 10.10 -7.84 4.66
C PHE A 143 11.44 -7.99 5.42
N PRO A 144 12.54 -8.31 4.71
CA PRO A 144 13.77 -8.78 5.34
C PRO A 144 14.38 -7.76 6.30
N ALA A 145 14.33 -6.46 5.97
CA ALA A 145 14.93 -5.43 6.82
C ALA A 145 14.12 -5.17 8.11
N ARG A 146 12.79 -5.35 8.07
CA ARG A 146 11.94 -5.27 9.26
C ARG A 146 12.08 -6.51 10.16
N ALA A 147 12.51 -7.65 9.60
CA ALA A 147 12.85 -8.87 10.34
C ALA A 147 11.78 -9.34 11.36
N GLY A 148 10.50 -9.14 11.04
CA GLY A 148 9.37 -9.52 11.89
C GLY A 148 9.05 -8.56 13.03
N GLU A 149 9.67 -7.38 13.09
CA GLU A 149 9.29 -6.32 14.01
C GLU A 149 7.84 -5.86 13.74
N PHE A 150 7.08 -5.64 14.82
CA PHE A 150 5.63 -5.41 14.87
C PHE A 150 4.74 -6.56 14.36
N SER A 151 5.13 -7.27 13.29
CA SER A 151 4.38 -8.38 12.71
C SER A 151 5.30 -9.39 12.04
N LYS A 152 5.13 -10.68 12.39
CA LYS A 152 5.85 -11.80 11.77
C LYS A 152 5.13 -12.38 10.53
N PHE A 153 4.04 -11.75 10.10
CA PHE A 153 3.25 -12.25 8.98
C PHE A 153 4.00 -12.05 7.65
N VAL A 154 4.12 -13.14 6.90
CA VAL A 154 4.71 -13.17 5.56
C VAL A 154 3.58 -13.43 4.58
N TRP A 155 3.48 -12.61 3.53
CA TRP A 155 2.48 -12.82 2.48
C TRP A 155 3.01 -13.84 1.48
N ASP A 156 2.10 -14.68 1.00
CA ASP A 156 2.33 -15.59 -0.11
C ASP A 156 1.11 -15.59 -1.04
N HIS A 157 1.17 -16.33 -2.16
CA HIS A 157 0.10 -16.41 -3.14
C HIS A 157 -1.27 -16.82 -2.58
N LYS A 158 -1.34 -17.44 -1.39
CA LYS A 158 -2.62 -17.79 -0.74
C LYS A 158 -3.35 -16.59 -0.16
N CYS A 159 -2.65 -15.47 0.00
CA CYS A 159 -3.19 -14.21 0.52
C CYS A 159 -3.82 -13.34 -0.58
N PHE A 160 -3.72 -13.74 -1.84
CA PHE A 160 -4.14 -12.93 -2.99
C PHE A 160 -5.17 -13.68 -3.85
N SER A 161 -5.98 -12.91 -4.56
CA SER A 161 -6.97 -13.44 -5.51
C SER A 161 -6.47 -13.48 -6.96
N GLY A 162 -5.47 -12.67 -7.30
CA GLY A 162 -5.03 -12.49 -8.67
C GLY A 162 -3.78 -11.62 -8.79
N VAL A 163 -3.19 -11.65 -9.98
CA VAL A 163 -2.09 -10.79 -10.45
C VAL A 163 -2.39 -10.30 -11.86
N ASP A 164 -1.71 -9.26 -12.30
CA ASP A 164 -1.81 -8.71 -13.66
C ASP A 164 -0.61 -9.03 -14.54
N HIS A 165 0.43 -9.62 -13.95
CA HIS A 165 1.63 -10.07 -14.63
C HIS A 165 2.03 -11.46 -14.13
N ILE A 166 2.39 -12.34 -15.07
CA ILE A 166 3.00 -13.64 -14.79
C ILE A 166 4.30 -13.77 -15.57
N GLU A 167 5.20 -14.59 -15.05
CA GLU A 167 6.45 -14.96 -15.71
C GLU A 167 6.50 -16.47 -15.96
N ASN A 168 7.18 -16.90 -17.02
CA ASN A 168 7.29 -18.31 -17.43
C ASN A 168 5.92 -19.04 -17.55
N PRO A 169 5.03 -18.63 -18.48
CA PRO A 169 5.26 -17.69 -19.59
C PRO A 169 5.17 -16.22 -19.16
N ASP A 170 5.86 -15.33 -19.88
CA ASP A 170 5.83 -13.88 -19.66
C ASP A 170 4.61 -13.26 -20.35
N GLU A 171 3.65 -12.77 -19.55
CA GLU A 171 2.37 -12.25 -20.04
C GLU A 171 1.79 -11.18 -19.09
N ASN A 172 1.23 -10.12 -19.67
CA ASN A 172 0.38 -9.17 -18.97
C ASN A 172 -1.10 -9.47 -19.25
N GLY A 173 -1.95 -9.39 -18.23
CA GLY A 173 -3.36 -9.73 -18.35
C GLY A 173 -4.10 -9.57 -17.04
N VAL A 174 -5.18 -10.33 -16.87
CA VAL A 174 -5.86 -10.49 -15.57
C VAL A 174 -5.82 -11.97 -15.26
N PHE A 175 -5.08 -12.34 -14.22
CA PHE A 175 -4.89 -13.73 -13.84
C PHE A 175 -5.50 -13.97 -12.46
N LYS A 176 -6.30 -15.02 -12.35
CA LYS A 176 -6.87 -15.47 -11.08
C LYS A 176 -5.99 -16.57 -10.50
N ILE A 177 -5.48 -16.35 -9.30
CA ILE A 177 -4.65 -17.34 -8.62
C ILE A 177 -5.53 -18.52 -8.19
N ILE A 178 -5.06 -19.74 -8.46
CA ILE A 178 -5.64 -20.98 -7.96
C ILE A 178 -5.01 -21.27 -6.60
N ASN A 179 -5.80 -21.14 -5.53
CA ASN A 179 -5.42 -21.44 -4.15
C ASN A 179 -6.57 -22.11 -3.42
N ASP A 180 -6.39 -22.40 -2.11
CA ASP A 180 -7.34 -23.14 -1.28
C ASP A 180 -8.77 -22.56 -1.26
N TYR A 181 -8.92 -21.26 -1.57
CA TYR A 181 -10.20 -20.54 -1.61
C TYR A 181 -10.82 -20.44 -3.01
N THR A 182 -9.99 -20.30 -4.05
CA THR A 182 -10.48 -20.16 -5.43
C THR A 182 -10.72 -21.50 -6.11
N ALA A 183 -9.96 -22.54 -5.77
CA ALA A 183 -10.11 -23.89 -6.33
C ALA A 183 -11.52 -24.46 -6.09
N ARG A 184 -12.11 -24.21 -4.91
CA ARG A 184 -13.46 -24.72 -4.54
C ARG A 184 -14.61 -24.04 -5.29
N ARG A 185 -14.37 -22.93 -5.99
CA ARG A 185 -15.42 -22.20 -6.71
C ARG A 185 -15.70 -22.81 -8.10
N LEU A 186 -14.76 -23.60 -8.64
CA LEU A 186 -14.93 -24.35 -9.88
C LEU A 186 -15.77 -25.64 -9.70
N GLU A 187 -16.00 -26.08 -8.47
CA GLU A 187 -16.78 -27.30 -8.16
C GLU A 187 -18.26 -27.05 -7.84
N ARG A 188 -18.74 -25.81 -7.87
CA ARG A 188 -20.16 -25.52 -7.64
C ARG A 188 -20.92 -25.50 -8.97
N PRO A 189 -21.87 -26.43 -9.21
CA PRO A 189 -22.81 -26.26 -10.30
C PRO A 189 -23.70 -25.04 -10.02
N GLY A 190 -23.96 -24.25 -11.06
CA GLY A 190 -24.87 -23.10 -11.03
C GLY A 190 -26.32 -23.47 -10.77
#